data_AF-A0A8C3MX84-F1
#
_entry.id   AF-A0A8C3MX84-F1
#
_cell.length_a   1.000
_cell.length_b   1.000
_cell.length_c   1.000
_cell.angle_alpha   90.00
_cell.angle_beta   90.00
_cell.angle_gamma   90.00
#
_symmetry.space_group_name_H-M   'P 1'
#
loop_
_entity.id
_entity.type
_entity.pdbx_description
1 polymer ?
#
loop_
_entity_poly.entity_id
_entity_poly.type
_entity_poly.pdbx_seq_one_letter_code
_entity_poly.pdbx_strand_id
1 'polypeptide(L)'
;MQRASRLARELSLLATEPPPGITCWQNGQLDDLRAQILGGVDTPYEKGIFNLEIIVPERYPFEPICLDVLKLPPKGAWRPSLNISTLLTSIQLLMAEPNPDDPLMANISSEYKYNKQLFLLNAREWTEKYAGQPRVRIMLCSLGVAPSWSTVLLSVSLSQLLCSFLPHLLLCVLDLYLISFFF
;
A
#
# COMPACT_ATOMS: atom_id res chain seq x y z
N MET A 1 20.07 -6.02 -22.22
CA MET A 1 18.59 -6.06 -22.13
C MET A 1 18.10 -7.29 -21.33
N GLN A 2 18.54 -7.46 -20.08
CA GLN A 2 18.16 -8.62 -19.25
C GLN A 2 17.09 -8.27 -18.20
N ARG A 3 17.11 -7.04 -17.67
CA ARG A 3 16.11 -6.54 -16.71
C ARG A 3 14.71 -6.46 -17.32
N ALA A 4 14.57 -5.77 -18.45
CA ALA A 4 13.27 -5.57 -19.10
C ALA A 4 12.63 -6.89 -19.55
N SER A 5 13.42 -7.83 -20.08
CA SER A 5 12.90 -9.15 -20.47
C SER A 5 12.50 -10.01 -19.27
N ARG A 6 13.23 -9.94 -18.15
CA ARG A 6 12.84 -10.60 -16.90
C ARG A 6 11.55 -10.02 -16.34
N LEU A 7 11.44 -8.69 -16.25
CA LEU A 7 10.24 -8.01 -15.75
C LEU A 7 9.02 -8.27 -16.61
N ALA A 8 9.15 -8.21 -17.94
CA ALA A 8 8.06 -8.52 -18.85
C ALA A 8 7.54 -9.96 -18.67
N ARG A 9 8.45 -10.91 -18.44
CA ARG A 9 8.06 -12.30 -18.15
C ARG A 9 7.34 -12.43 -16.81
N GLU A 10 7.83 -11.77 -15.76
CA GLU A 10 7.19 -11.80 -14.45
C GLU A 10 5.81 -11.14 -14.43
N LEU A 11 5.67 -9.99 -15.12
CA LEU A 11 4.38 -9.33 -15.30
C LEU A 11 3.41 -10.18 -16.12
N SER A 12 3.90 -10.86 -17.17
CA SER A 12 3.08 -11.81 -17.92
C SER A 12 2.58 -12.94 -17.03
N LEU A 13 3.43 -13.49 -16.16
CA LEU A 13 3.02 -14.55 -15.23
C LEU A 13 1.98 -14.06 -14.22
N LEU A 14 2.16 -12.85 -13.68
CA LEU A 14 1.19 -12.22 -12.78
C LEU A 14 -0.17 -11.94 -13.47
N ALA A 15 -0.16 -11.63 -14.77
CA ALA A 15 -1.38 -11.42 -15.54
C ALA A 15 -2.10 -12.73 -15.91
N THR A 16 -1.36 -13.80 -16.20
CA THR A 16 -1.93 -15.09 -16.60
C THR A 16 -2.32 -15.96 -15.41
N GLU A 17 -1.50 -15.96 -14.35
CA GLU A 17 -1.64 -16.81 -13.17
C GLU A 17 -1.37 -16.00 -11.89
N PRO A 18 -2.26 -15.06 -11.54
CA PRO A 18 -2.11 -14.26 -10.32
C PRO A 18 -2.24 -15.14 -9.07
N PRO A 19 -1.44 -14.90 -8.02
CA PRO A 19 -1.65 -15.52 -6.71
C PRO A 19 -3.03 -15.16 -6.13
N PRO A 20 -3.62 -16.02 -5.29
CA PRO A 20 -4.96 -15.81 -4.77
C PRO A 20 -5.05 -14.53 -3.94
N GLY A 21 -5.98 -13.64 -4.32
CA GLY A 21 -6.18 -12.37 -3.62
C GLY A 21 -5.06 -11.34 -3.85
N ILE A 22 -4.19 -11.54 -4.84
CA ILE A 22 -3.14 -10.59 -5.20
C ILE A 22 -3.33 -10.17 -6.65
N THR A 23 -3.26 -8.87 -6.92
CA THR A 23 -3.19 -8.32 -8.27
C THR A 23 -2.01 -7.37 -8.39
N CYS A 24 -1.38 -7.32 -9.56
CA CYS A 24 -0.22 -6.47 -9.79
C CYS A 24 -0.21 -5.98 -11.24
N TRP A 25 0.12 -4.71 -11.45
CA TRP A 25 0.16 -4.08 -12.76
C TRP A 25 1.24 -2.99 -12.82
N GLN A 26 1.65 -2.66 -14.04
CA GLN A 26 2.61 -1.59 -14.30
C GLN A 26 1.91 -0.23 -14.37
N ASN A 27 2.48 0.78 -13.73
CA ASN A 27 1.95 2.15 -13.71
C ASN A 27 2.85 3.10 -14.52
N GLY A 28 2.69 3.08 -15.85
CA GLY A 28 3.42 3.97 -16.75
C GLY A 28 4.87 3.51 -16.99
N GLN A 29 5.79 3.86 -16.09
CA GLN A 29 7.21 3.49 -16.25
C GLN A 29 7.45 1.99 -15.98
N LEU A 30 8.57 1.45 -16.45
CA LEU A 30 8.89 0.01 -16.36
C LEU A 30 9.24 -0.43 -14.93
N ASP A 31 9.60 0.53 -14.09
CA ASP A 31 10.04 0.39 -12.71
C ASP A 31 8.97 0.73 -11.67
N ASP A 32 7.89 1.40 -12.06
CA ASP A 32 6.73 1.65 -11.19
C ASP A 32 5.71 0.53 -11.36
N LEU A 33 5.64 -0.35 -10.36
CA LEU A 33 4.66 -1.40 -10.25
C LEU A 33 3.72 -1.12 -9.08
N ARG A 34 2.43 -1.42 -9.28
CA ARG A 34 1.40 -1.32 -8.25
C ARG A 34 0.84 -2.70 -8.00
N ALA A 35 0.64 -3.03 -6.73
CA ALA A 35 -0.01 -4.27 -6.34
C ALA A 35 -1.14 -4.01 -5.36
N GLN A 36 -2.14 -4.88 -5.39
CA GLN A 36 -3.19 -4.95 -4.38
C GLN A 36 -3.22 -6.34 -3.77
N ILE A 37 -3.23 -6.39 -2.45
CA ILE A 37 -3.40 -7.61 -1.67
C ILE A 37 -4.73 -7.52 -0.93
N LEU A 38 -5.57 -8.53 -1.11
CA LEU A 38 -6.79 -8.72 -0.34
C LEU A 38 -6.43 -9.39 0.99
N GLY A 39 -6.94 -8.82 2.08
CA GLY A 39 -6.82 -9.45 3.39
C GLY A 39 -7.56 -10.80 3.43
N GLY A 40 -6.91 -11.81 3.99
CA GLY A 40 -7.44 -13.17 4.07
C GLY A 40 -8.70 -13.26 4.94
N VAL A 41 -9.55 -14.25 4.64
CA VAL A 41 -10.66 -14.64 5.53
C VAL A 41 -10.13 -15.10 6.88
N ASP A 42 -10.91 -14.90 7.94
CA ASP A 42 -10.53 -15.24 9.33
C ASP A 42 -9.32 -14.47 9.90
N THR A 43 -8.84 -13.45 9.18
CA THR A 43 -7.81 -12.53 9.67
C THR A 43 -8.45 -11.20 10.11
N PRO A 44 -7.81 -10.40 10.98
CA PRO A 44 -8.31 -9.06 11.29
C PRO A 44 -8.30 -8.12 10.08
N TYR A 45 -7.67 -8.52 8.98
CA TYR A 45 -7.55 -7.79 7.73
C TYR A 45 -8.65 -8.15 6.71
N GLU A 46 -9.60 -9.02 7.06
CA GLU A 46 -10.67 -9.47 6.17
C GLU A 46 -11.39 -8.28 5.51
N LYS A 47 -11.68 -8.39 4.20
CA LYS A 47 -12.29 -7.34 3.35
C LYS A 47 -11.44 -6.09 3.15
N GLY A 48 -10.27 -6.00 3.77
CA GLY A 48 -9.28 -4.95 3.49
C GLY A 48 -8.61 -5.15 2.13
N ILE A 49 -8.36 -4.04 1.44
CA ILE A 49 -7.59 -3.94 0.19
C ILE A 49 -6.34 -3.12 0.49
N PHE A 50 -5.18 -3.74 0.40
CA PHE A 50 -3.90 -3.13 0.69
C PHE A 50 -3.18 -2.81 -0.62
N ASN A 51 -3.02 -1.52 -0.90
CA ASN A 51 -2.30 -1.04 -2.08
C ASN A 51 -0.81 -0.94 -1.75
N LEU A 52 0.04 -1.54 -2.58
CA LEU A 52 1.49 -1.48 -2.49
C LEU A 52 2.08 -0.80 -3.72
N GLU A 53 3.09 0.02 -3.49
CA GLU A 53 3.96 0.60 -4.51
C GLU A 53 5.28 -0.14 -4.52
N ILE A 54 5.67 -0.64 -5.68
CA ILE A 54 6.87 -1.42 -5.89
C ILE A 54 7.73 -0.70 -6.91
N ILE A 55 8.89 -0.20 -6.44
CA ILE A 55 9.89 0.44 -7.28
C ILE A 55 10.98 -0.58 -7.60
N VAL A 56 11.13 -0.92 -8.88
CA VAL A 56 12.11 -1.91 -9.32
C VAL A 56 13.47 -1.25 -9.60
N PRO A 57 14.56 -1.63 -8.91
CA PRO A 57 15.86 -1.00 -9.12
C PRO A 57 16.45 -1.29 -10.50
N GLU A 58 17.41 -0.48 -10.93
CA GLU A 58 18.08 -0.64 -12.23
C GLU A 58 18.86 -1.95 -12.36
N ARG A 59 19.40 -2.48 -11.25
CA ARG A 59 20.19 -3.72 -11.23
C ARG A 59 19.38 -4.97 -10.91
N TYR A 60 18.05 -4.92 -11.02
CA TYR A 60 17.18 -6.09 -10.85
C TYR A 60 17.55 -7.21 -11.83
N PRO A 61 17.70 -8.47 -11.39
CA PRO A 61 17.35 -9.03 -10.06
C PRO A 61 18.50 -9.16 -9.05
N PHE A 62 19.68 -8.64 -9.39
CA PHE A 62 20.86 -8.70 -8.53
C PHE A 62 20.74 -7.74 -7.34
N GLU A 63 20.01 -6.66 -7.53
CA GLU A 63 19.56 -5.76 -6.46
C GLU A 63 18.10 -6.10 -6.09
N PRO A 64 17.79 -6.28 -4.80
CA PRO A 64 16.44 -6.57 -4.34
C PRO A 64 15.51 -5.37 -4.55
N ILE A 65 14.23 -5.65 -4.69
CA ILE A 65 13.20 -4.60 -4.56
C ILE A 65 13.22 -4.15 -3.10
N CYS A 66 13.34 -2.84 -2.86
CA CYS A 66 13.32 -2.23 -1.53
C CYS A 66 11.93 -2.35 -0.90
N LEU A 67 11.57 -3.55 -0.50
CA LEU A 67 10.56 -3.80 0.51
C LEU A 67 11.34 -4.24 1.74
N ASP A 68 11.18 -3.52 2.85
CA ASP A 68 11.86 -3.82 4.13
C ASP A 68 11.61 -5.27 4.60
N VAL A 69 10.54 -5.91 4.07
CA VAL A 69 10.23 -7.36 4.13
C VAL A 69 11.43 -8.24 3.79
N LEU A 70 12.24 -7.81 2.83
CA LEU A 70 13.32 -8.58 2.22
C LEU A 70 14.64 -7.94 2.59
N LYS A 71 14.96 -7.93 3.89
CA LYS A 71 16.34 -7.68 4.33
C LYS A 71 17.29 -8.58 3.52
N LEU A 72 18.54 -8.15 3.34
CA LEU A 72 19.59 -8.95 2.69
C LEU A 72 20.23 -9.93 3.70
N PRO A 73 20.85 -11.04 3.25
CA PRO A 73 21.56 -11.98 4.12
C PRO A 73 22.57 -11.25 5.03
N PRO A 74 22.77 -11.65 6.30
CA PRO A 74 22.33 -12.92 6.91
C PRO A 74 20.90 -12.93 7.48
N LYS A 75 20.22 -11.78 7.57
CA LYS A 75 18.85 -11.68 8.11
C LYS A 75 17.76 -11.84 7.04
N GLY A 76 18.19 -12.11 5.82
CA GLY A 76 17.44 -11.85 4.61
C GLY A 76 17.46 -12.97 3.62
N ALA A 77 16.31 -13.28 3.02
CA ALA A 77 16.15 -14.44 2.13
C ALA A 77 16.14 -14.07 0.64
N TRP A 78 16.41 -12.81 0.25
CA TRP A 78 16.41 -12.45 -1.17
C TRP A 78 17.44 -13.24 -1.96
N ARG A 79 17.00 -13.84 -3.07
CA ARG A 79 17.84 -14.51 -4.05
C ARG A 79 17.46 -14.01 -5.44
N PRO A 80 18.41 -13.84 -6.38
CA PRO A 80 18.10 -13.49 -7.77
C PRO A 80 17.21 -14.51 -8.50
N SER A 81 16.90 -15.65 -7.90
CA SER A 81 15.94 -16.65 -8.36
C SER A 81 14.50 -16.37 -7.90
N LEU A 82 14.28 -15.43 -6.99
CA LEU A 82 12.95 -15.03 -6.53
C LEU A 82 12.32 -14.05 -7.51
N ASN A 83 11.00 -14.12 -7.61
CA ASN A 83 10.18 -13.31 -8.49
C ASN A 83 9.26 -12.40 -7.68
N ILE A 84 8.69 -11.39 -8.32
CA ILE A 84 7.72 -10.44 -7.75
C ILE A 84 6.50 -11.19 -7.20
N SER A 85 6.02 -12.24 -7.89
CA SER A 85 4.89 -13.05 -7.41
C SER A 85 5.17 -13.72 -6.07
N THR A 86 6.37 -14.29 -5.90
CA THR A 86 6.79 -14.91 -4.64
C THR A 86 6.89 -13.88 -3.54
N LEU A 87 7.46 -12.71 -3.84
CA LEU A 87 7.56 -11.59 -2.91
C LEU A 87 6.18 -11.13 -2.42
N LEU A 88 5.22 -10.92 -3.32
CA LEU A 88 3.86 -10.52 -2.95
C LEU A 88 3.16 -11.61 -2.11
N THR A 89 3.37 -12.88 -2.45
CA THR A 89 2.86 -14.02 -1.68
C THR A 89 3.45 -14.05 -0.27
N SER A 90 4.76 -13.77 -0.12
CA SER A 90 5.40 -13.68 1.20
C SER A 90 4.81 -12.56 2.06
N ILE A 91 4.46 -11.40 1.46
CA ILE A 91 3.78 -10.32 2.20
C ILE A 91 2.41 -10.80 2.68
N GLN A 92 1.61 -11.43 1.81
CA GLN A 92 0.31 -11.95 2.20
C GLN A 92 0.39 -12.99 3.34
N LEU A 93 1.43 -13.83 3.34
CA LEU A 93 1.69 -14.76 4.44
C LEU A 93 2.05 -14.05 5.74
N LEU A 94 2.88 -13.01 5.69
CA LEU A 94 3.22 -12.19 6.87
C LEU A 94 2.01 -11.45 7.44
N MET A 95 1.07 -11.05 6.59
CA MET A 95 -0.20 -10.47 7.05
C MET A 95 -1.06 -11.48 7.83
N ALA A 96 -1.07 -12.75 7.41
CA ALA A 96 -1.82 -13.79 8.11
C ALA A 96 -1.12 -14.20 9.42
N GLU A 97 0.20 -14.32 9.38
CA GLU A 97 1.03 -14.78 10.50
C GLU A 97 2.20 -13.80 10.72
N PRO A 98 1.99 -12.71 11.49
CA PRO A 98 3.03 -11.72 11.74
C PRO A 98 4.18 -12.32 12.56
N ASN A 99 5.41 -11.89 12.29
CA ASN A 99 6.62 -12.34 12.98
C ASN A 99 6.98 -11.42 14.14
N PRO A 100 6.74 -11.80 15.40
CA PRO A 100 6.92 -10.89 16.51
C PRO A 100 8.38 -10.85 17.03
N ASP A 101 9.30 -11.64 16.46
CA ASP A 101 10.72 -11.68 16.86
C ASP A 101 11.62 -10.69 16.11
N ASP A 102 11.20 -10.21 14.94
CA ASP A 102 11.87 -9.13 14.20
C ASP A 102 10.85 -8.05 13.77
N PRO A 103 10.20 -7.36 14.72
CA PRO A 103 9.17 -6.39 14.39
C PRO A 103 9.75 -5.07 13.89
N LEU A 104 9.04 -4.36 13.02
CA LEU A 104 9.36 -2.95 12.77
C LEU A 104 8.94 -2.10 13.97
N MET A 105 7.83 -2.46 14.62
CA MET A 105 7.26 -1.73 15.75
C MET A 105 7.21 -2.59 17.02
N ALA A 106 8.10 -2.30 17.97
CA ALA A 106 8.23 -3.06 19.21
C ALA A 106 6.94 -3.05 20.07
N ASN A 107 6.20 -1.93 20.07
CA ASN A 107 4.93 -1.82 20.80
C ASN A 107 3.86 -2.77 20.24
N ILE A 108 3.68 -2.82 18.92
CA ILE A 108 2.69 -3.68 18.26
C ILE A 108 3.06 -5.16 18.44
N SER A 109 4.36 -5.50 18.33
CA SER A 109 4.82 -6.86 18.63
C SER A 109 4.55 -7.29 20.07
N SER A 110 4.79 -6.40 21.05
CA SER A 110 4.46 -6.69 22.44
C SER A 110 2.95 -6.89 22.64
N GLU A 111 2.12 -6.09 21.97
CA GLU A 111 0.66 -6.25 21.98
C GLU A 111 0.26 -7.61 21.38
N TYR A 112 0.85 -8.00 20.25
CA TYR A 112 0.61 -9.31 19.64
C TYR A 112 1.03 -10.47 20.56
N LYS A 113 2.20 -10.39 21.21
CA LYS A 113 2.73 -11.44 22.11
C LYS A 113 1.92 -11.59 23.40
N TYR A 114 1.60 -10.48 24.06
CA TYR A 114 1.03 -10.49 25.41
C TYR A 114 -0.49 -10.27 25.45
N ASN A 115 -1.06 -9.60 24.45
CA ASN A 115 -2.48 -9.29 24.39
C ASN A 115 -3.05 -9.41 22.97
N LYS A 116 -3.09 -10.65 22.47
CA LYS A 116 -3.57 -10.95 21.12
C LYS A 116 -5.00 -10.46 20.84
N GLN A 117 -5.88 -10.42 21.86
CA GLN A 117 -7.25 -9.93 21.70
C GLN A 117 -7.28 -8.43 21.36
N LEU A 118 -6.51 -7.62 22.09
CA LEU A 118 -6.38 -6.20 21.82
C LEU A 118 -5.79 -5.95 20.42
N PHE A 119 -4.75 -6.69 20.05
CA PHE A 119 -4.17 -6.64 18.71
C PHE A 119 -5.21 -6.90 17.62
N LEU A 120 -6.03 -7.95 17.77
CA LEU A 120 -7.05 -8.29 16.76
C LEU A 120 -8.13 -7.20 16.63
N LEU A 121 -8.54 -6.58 17.74
CA LEU A 121 -9.51 -5.49 17.72
C LEU A 121 -8.93 -4.25 17.03
N ASN A 122 -7.73 -3.85 17.43
CA ASN A 122 -7.02 -2.74 16.83
C ASN A 122 -6.79 -3.00 15.32
N ALA A 123 -6.24 -4.15 14.94
CA ALA A 123 -5.99 -4.48 13.55
C ALA A 123 -7.27 -4.43 12.68
N ARG A 124 -8.43 -4.84 13.19
CA ARG A 124 -9.72 -4.67 12.50
C ARG A 124 -10.11 -3.21 12.35
N GLU A 125 -10.04 -2.43 13.42
CA GLU A 125 -10.38 -1.01 13.40
C GLU A 125 -9.49 -0.23 12.40
N TRP A 126 -8.20 -0.55 12.36
CA TRP A 126 -7.26 0.05 11.41
C TRP A 126 -7.54 -0.41 9.97
N THR A 127 -7.86 -1.69 9.77
CA THR A 127 -8.26 -2.20 8.45
C THR A 127 -9.49 -1.47 7.92
N GLU A 128 -10.53 -1.31 8.74
CA GLU A 128 -11.76 -0.60 8.35
C GLU A 128 -11.49 0.87 7.99
N LYS A 129 -10.62 1.53 8.73
CA LYS A 129 -10.28 2.95 8.51
C LYS A 129 -9.45 3.17 7.25
N TYR A 130 -8.48 2.29 6.97
CA TYR A 130 -7.41 2.57 6.01
C TYR A 130 -7.39 1.64 4.80
N ALA A 131 -7.81 0.38 4.96
CA ALA A 131 -7.75 -0.63 3.89
C ALA A 131 -9.00 -0.67 3.00
N GLY A 132 -10.00 0.17 3.26
CA GLY A 132 -11.30 0.12 2.58
C GLY A 132 -11.46 1.03 1.36
N GLN A 133 -10.47 1.85 0.99
CA GLN A 133 -10.67 2.86 -0.06
C GLN A 133 -9.90 2.56 -1.34
N PRO A 134 -10.56 2.06 -2.40
CA PRO A 134 -10.21 2.56 -3.72
C PRO A 134 -10.53 4.06 -3.68
N ARG A 135 -9.52 4.93 -3.73
CA ARG A 135 -9.76 6.35 -4.07
C ARG A 135 -10.24 6.40 -5.53
N VAL A 136 -11.47 5.95 -5.79
CA VAL A 136 -12.24 6.44 -6.92
C VAL A 136 -12.52 7.89 -6.54
N ARG A 137 -11.67 8.79 -7.02
CA ARG A 137 -12.08 10.18 -7.17
C ARG A 137 -13.20 10.10 -8.22
N ILE A 138 -14.44 9.90 -7.75
CA ILE A 138 -15.61 10.17 -8.58
C ILE A 138 -15.49 11.66 -8.82
N MET A 139 -14.84 12.03 -9.92
CA MET A 139 -15.15 13.26 -10.60
C MET A 139 -16.61 13.04 -10.97
N LEU A 140 -17.52 13.52 -10.11
CA LEU A 140 -18.87 13.85 -10.51
C LEU A 140 -18.65 14.89 -11.61
N CYS A 141 -18.44 14.41 -12.82
CA CYS A 141 -18.75 15.14 -14.02
C CYS A 141 -20.28 15.20 -14.00
N SER A 142 -20.81 16.05 -13.11
CA SER A 142 -22.18 16.51 -13.19
C SER A 142 -22.30 17.06 -14.59
N LEU A 143 -23.02 16.31 -15.41
CA LEU A 143 -23.48 16.66 -16.74
C LEU A 143 -23.58 18.17 -16.87
N GLY A 144 -22.81 18.72 -17.79
CA GLY A 144 -22.85 20.14 -18.10
C GLY A 144 -24.27 20.55 -18.46
N VAL A 145 -24.91 21.27 -17.53
CA VAL A 145 -25.90 22.30 -17.84
C VAL A 145 -25.67 23.42 -16.85
N ALA A 146 -24.94 24.45 -17.29
CA ALA A 146 -24.85 25.71 -16.59
C ALA A 146 -26.21 26.44 -16.70
N PRO A 147 -26.82 26.92 -15.59
CA PRO A 147 -27.78 28.00 -15.67
C PRO A 147 -27.03 29.34 -15.60
N SER A 148 -27.37 30.20 -16.54
CA SER A 148 -26.84 31.54 -16.77
C SER A 148 -26.87 32.44 -15.54
N TRP A 149 -25.86 33.29 -15.46
CA TRP A 149 -25.67 34.38 -14.50
C TRP A 149 -26.78 35.41 -14.61
N SER A 150 -27.45 35.73 -13.51
CA SER A 150 -28.11 37.04 -13.27
C SER A 150 -28.56 37.15 -11.81
N THR A 151 -27.90 38.05 -11.07
CA THR A 151 -28.44 38.87 -9.96
C THR A 151 -28.83 38.14 -8.66
N VAL A 152 -28.40 38.48 -7.44
CA VAL A 152 -28.23 39.78 -6.79
C VAL A 152 -27.23 39.64 -5.62
N LEU A 153 -26.52 40.74 -5.36
CA LEU A 153 -25.50 41.03 -4.34
C LEU A 153 -25.99 41.10 -2.88
N LEU A 154 -24.99 41.27 -1.99
CA LEU A 154 -24.95 41.75 -0.58
C LEU A 154 -24.61 40.61 0.41
N SER A 155 -23.61 40.65 1.29
CA SER A 155 -22.60 41.66 1.68
C SER A 155 -21.57 41.01 2.64
N VAL A 156 -20.27 41.13 2.33
CA VAL A 156 -19.14 41.62 3.17
C VAL A 156 -19.33 41.55 4.70
N SER A 157 -18.48 40.93 5.55
CA SER A 157 -17.09 41.34 5.81
C SER A 157 -16.31 40.40 6.76
N LEU A 158 -15.03 40.19 6.40
CA LEU A 158 -13.78 39.99 7.20
C LEU A 158 -13.85 39.28 8.57
N SER A 159 -13.17 38.14 8.71
CA SER A 159 -11.71 38.16 8.97
C SER A 159 -10.99 36.99 8.30
N GLN A 160 -9.98 37.38 7.53
CA GLN A 160 -9.17 36.56 6.65
C GLN A 160 -7.95 35.95 7.33
N LEU A 161 -7.56 34.78 6.79
CA LEU A 161 -6.20 34.40 6.40
C LEU A 161 -5.10 34.40 7.48
N LEU A 162 -4.70 33.19 7.86
CA LEU A 162 -3.35 32.64 8.10
C LEU A 162 -3.63 31.22 8.64
N CYS A 163 -3.27 30.08 8.05
CA CYS A 163 -2.04 29.71 7.37
C CYS A 163 -2.37 28.68 6.29
N SER A 164 -2.28 29.12 5.04
CA SER A 164 -2.24 28.29 3.85
C SER A 164 -0.81 27.82 3.60
N PHE A 165 -0.18 27.03 4.48
CA PHE A 165 1.13 26.44 4.16
C PHE A 165 1.33 25.12 4.91
N LEU A 166 1.71 24.09 4.15
CA LEU A 166 2.01 22.70 4.51
C LEU A 166 0.84 21.67 4.56
N PRO A 167 0.20 21.35 3.41
CA PRO A 167 -0.45 20.05 3.25
C PRO A 167 0.54 18.95 2.77
N HIS A 168 1.78 19.31 2.39
CA HIS A 168 2.69 18.37 1.72
C HIS A 168 3.53 17.50 2.67
N LEU A 169 3.66 17.87 3.95
CA LEU A 169 4.41 17.06 4.94
C LEU A 169 3.54 16.06 5.70
N LEU A 170 2.23 16.29 5.81
CA LEU A 170 1.34 15.42 6.59
C LEU A 170 0.97 14.11 5.87
N LEU A 171 1.01 14.11 4.53
CA LEU A 171 0.75 12.92 3.72
C LEU A 171 1.89 11.89 3.84
N CYS A 172 3.15 12.32 3.91
CA CYS A 172 4.28 11.40 4.05
C CYS A 172 4.32 10.66 5.39
N VAL A 173 3.72 11.21 6.45
CA VAL A 173 3.71 10.58 7.79
C VAL A 173 2.61 9.49 7.89
N LEU A 174 1.54 9.61 7.10
CA LEU A 174 0.43 8.66 7.11
C LEU A 174 0.75 7.37 6.33
N ASP A 175 1.55 7.47 5.26
CA ASP A 175 1.98 6.30 4.48
C ASP A 175 2.94 5.38 5.27
N LEU A 176 3.76 5.94 6.18
CA LEU A 176 4.65 5.16 7.07
C LEU A 176 3.89 4.39 8.16
N TYR A 177 2.73 4.90 8.61
CA TYR A 177 1.97 4.28 9.71
C TYR A 177 1.17 3.05 9.26
N LEU A 178 0.78 2.98 7.99
CA LEU A 178 0.16 1.79 7.40
C LEU A 178 1.17 0.64 7.23
N ILE A 179 2.42 0.95 6.87
CA ILE A 179 3.52 -0.03 6.81
C ILE A 179 3.85 -0.56 8.22
N SER A 180 3.66 0.27 9.25
CA SER A 180 3.95 -0.07 10.65
C SER A 180 3.02 -1.13 11.26
N PHE A 181 1.83 -1.36 10.70
CA PHE A 181 0.90 -2.41 11.15
C PHE A 181 1.15 -3.77 10.48
N PHE A 182 2.07 -3.83 9.50
CA PHE A 182 2.41 -5.02 8.75
C PHE A 182 3.69 -5.74 9.23
N PHE A 183 4.45 -5.15 10.15
CA PHE A 183 5.70 -5.72 10.65
C PHE A 183 5.96 -5.45 12.14
#